data_AF-A0A0R3D120-F1
#
_entry.id   AF-A0A0R3D120-F1
#
_cell.length_a   1.000
_cell.length_b   1.000
_cell.length_c   1.000
_cell.angle_alpha   90.00
_cell.angle_beta   90.00
_cell.angle_gamma   90.00
#
_symmetry.space_group_name_H-M   'P 1'
#
loop_
_entity.id
_entity.type
_entity.pdbx_description
1 polymer ?
#
loop_
_entity_poly.entity_id
_entity_poly.type
_entity_poly.pdbx_seq_one_letter_code
_entity_poly.pdbx_strand_id
1 'polypeptide(L)'
;MLSWLARQAMRQTRITLADLDKSLSDLGDGALHNLSTDDYKRLFGENDAALSRLRHFVKGHGCVASFSDDSIVFRKLVSTPPQSCIQNIE
;
A
#
# COMPACT_ATOMS: atom_id res chain seq x y z
N MET A 1 -6.26 -35.54 14.37
CA MET A 1 -4.85 -35.07 14.49
C MET A 1 -4.27 -34.74 13.10
N LEU A 2 -4.85 -33.77 12.38
CA LEU A 2 -4.33 -33.31 11.07
C LEU A 2 -4.47 -31.79 10.97
N SER A 3 -3.76 -31.10 11.87
CA SER A 3 -3.59 -29.64 11.92
C SER A 3 -2.56 -29.17 10.89
N TRP A 4 -2.70 -29.54 9.61
CA TRP A 4 -1.66 -29.33 8.59
C TRP A 4 -2.11 -28.71 7.26
N LEU A 5 -3.42 -28.56 7.00
CA LEU A 5 -3.93 -28.10 5.70
C LEU A 5 -4.47 -26.65 5.69
N ALA A 6 -3.92 -25.77 6.53
CA ALA A 6 -4.12 -24.32 6.41
C ALA A 6 -2.81 -23.58 6.07
N ARG A 7 -1.84 -24.30 5.48
CA ARG A 7 -0.48 -23.80 5.22
C ARG A 7 -0.17 -23.63 3.72
N GLN A 8 -1.20 -23.55 2.89
CA GLN A 8 -1.07 -23.47 1.43
C GLN A 8 -2.04 -22.46 0.82
N ALA A 9 -1.71 -21.17 0.92
CA ALA A 9 -2.08 -20.17 -0.08
C ALA A 9 -1.27 -18.86 0.03
N MET A 10 0.00 -18.88 0.49
CA MET A 10 0.95 -17.86 0.02
C MET A 10 1.37 -18.27 -1.39
N ARG A 11 0.41 -18.25 -2.32
CA ARG A 11 0.75 -18.16 -3.75
C ARG A 11 1.42 -16.80 -3.86
N GLN A 12 2.74 -16.82 -3.95
CA GLN A 12 3.56 -15.69 -4.33
C GLN A 12 3.23 -15.37 -5.79
N THR A 13 2.02 -14.86 -6.05
CA THR A 13 1.69 -14.19 -7.29
C THR A 13 2.56 -12.97 -7.28
N ARG A 14 3.66 -13.04 -8.03
CA ARG A 14 4.60 -11.94 -8.25
C ARG A 14 3.77 -10.67 -8.50
N ILE A 15 3.65 -9.81 -7.49
CA ILE A 15 2.95 -8.53 -7.65
C ILE A 15 3.72 -7.74 -8.69
N THR A 16 3.00 -7.16 -9.65
CA THR A 16 3.56 -6.21 -10.61
C THR A 16 3.29 -4.79 -10.14
N LEU A 17 3.98 -3.81 -10.75
CA LEU A 17 3.68 -2.39 -10.47
C LEU A 17 2.23 -2.04 -10.78
N ALA A 18 1.62 -2.65 -11.82
CA ALA A 18 0.24 -2.40 -12.18
C ALA A 18 -0.75 -3.00 -11.16
N ASP A 19 -0.44 -4.17 -10.61
CA ASP A 19 -1.25 -4.77 -9.53
C ASP A 19 -1.18 -3.94 -8.24
N LEU A 20 0.02 -3.42 -7.92
CA LEU A 20 0.21 -2.53 -6.79
C LEU A 20 -0.54 -1.20 -6.97
N ASP A 21 -0.44 -0.59 -8.16
CA ASP A 21 -1.16 0.64 -8.52
C ASP A 21 -2.68 0.48 -8.36
N LYS A 22 -3.23 -0.62 -8.88
CA LYS A 22 -4.65 -0.94 -8.73
C LYS A 22 -5.03 -1.15 -7.27
N SER A 23 -4.21 -1.85 -6.50
CA SER A 23 -4.46 -2.11 -5.08
C SER A 23 -4.44 -0.84 -4.24
N LEU A 24 -3.51 0.10 -4.52
CA LEU A 24 -3.45 1.39 -3.83
C LEU A 24 -4.59 2.33 -4.26
N SER A 25 -5.02 2.25 -5.51
CA SER A 25 -6.14 3.03 -6.04
C SER A 25 -7.48 2.57 -5.45
N ASP A 26 -7.67 1.25 -5.30
CA ASP A 26 -8.85 0.62 -4.69
C ASP A 26 -8.86 0.71 -3.15
N LEU A 27 -7.71 1.06 -2.54
CA LEU A 27 -7.58 1.15 -1.10
C LEU A 27 -8.58 2.19 -0.55
N GLY A 28 -9.37 1.81 0.45
CA GLY A 28 -10.25 2.74 1.16
C GLY A 28 -9.49 3.71 2.06
N ASP A 29 -10.11 4.80 2.45
CA ASP A 29 -9.51 5.77 3.37
C ASP A 29 -9.15 5.11 4.71
N GLY A 30 -7.91 5.31 5.17
CA GLY A 30 -7.40 4.69 6.39
C GLY A 30 -7.07 3.20 6.26
N ALA A 31 -7.31 2.57 5.12
CA ALA A 31 -6.94 1.18 4.89
C ALA A 31 -5.42 1.02 4.66
N LEU A 32 -4.96 -0.20 4.90
CA LEU A 32 -3.55 -0.58 4.86
C LEU A 32 -3.32 -1.64 3.78
N HIS A 33 -2.22 -1.51 3.06
CA HIS A 33 -1.74 -2.52 2.11
C HIS A 33 -0.30 -2.90 2.47
N ASN A 34 -0.03 -4.18 2.60
CA ASN A 34 1.30 -4.69 2.95
C ASN A 34 1.99 -5.23 1.71
N LEU A 35 3.26 -4.84 1.53
CA LEU A 35 4.14 -5.35 0.49
C LEU A 35 5.39 -5.93 1.13
N SER A 36 5.80 -7.12 0.73
CA SER A 36 7.04 -7.72 1.20
C SER A 36 8.24 -6.87 0.78
N THR A 37 9.27 -6.80 1.62
CA THR A 37 10.54 -6.17 1.25
C THR A 37 11.15 -6.80 -0.01
N ASP A 38 10.94 -8.10 -0.25
CA ASP A 38 11.41 -8.79 -1.48
C ASP A 38 10.72 -8.24 -2.74
N ASP A 39 9.39 -8.11 -2.71
CA ASP A 39 8.63 -7.53 -3.81
C ASP A 39 8.98 -6.05 -4.01
N TYR A 40 9.20 -5.30 -2.94
CA TYR A 40 9.68 -3.92 -3.05
C TYR A 40 11.03 -3.81 -3.76
N LYS A 41 12.02 -4.58 -3.31
CA LYS A 41 13.36 -4.59 -3.92
C LYS A 41 13.28 -4.98 -5.39
N ARG A 42 12.39 -5.91 -5.73
CA ARG A 42 12.17 -6.35 -7.10
C ARG A 42 11.43 -5.32 -7.98
N LEU A 43 10.49 -4.55 -7.42
CA LEU A 43 9.70 -3.54 -8.16
C LEU A 43 10.41 -2.19 -8.28
N PHE A 44 11.06 -1.73 -7.21
CA PHE A 44 11.66 -0.40 -7.12
C PHE A 44 13.19 -0.41 -7.16
N GLY A 45 13.82 -1.55 -6.87
CA GLY A 45 15.26 -1.71 -6.73
C GLY A 45 15.75 -1.51 -5.29
N GLU A 46 17.03 -1.80 -5.05
CA GLU A 46 17.73 -1.55 -3.77
C GLU A 46 18.52 -0.23 -3.74
N ASN A 47 18.42 0.57 -4.80
CA ASN A 47 19.15 1.85 -4.89
C ASN A 47 18.49 2.93 -4.01
N ASP A 48 19.25 3.91 -3.53
CA ASP A 48 18.72 5.12 -2.86
C ASP A 48 17.61 5.83 -3.65
N ALA A 49 17.63 5.72 -4.98
CA ALA A 49 16.57 6.21 -5.85
C ALA A 49 15.22 5.46 -5.70
N ALA A 50 15.24 4.20 -5.26
CA ALA A 50 14.05 3.37 -5.08
C ALA A 50 13.10 3.98 -4.04
N LEU A 51 13.64 4.53 -2.96
CA LEU A 51 12.86 5.16 -1.89
C LEU A 51 12.21 6.46 -2.37
N SER A 52 12.92 7.25 -3.19
CA SER A 52 12.37 8.45 -3.83
C SER A 52 11.28 8.12 -4.84
N ARG A 53 11.45 7.07 -5.66
CA ARG A 53 10.41 6.58 -6.59
C ARG A 53 9.18 6.09 -5.84
N LEU A 54 9.37 5.31 -4.79
CA LEU A 54 8.29 4.82 -3.93
C LEU A 54 7.50 5.99 -3.34
N ARG A 55 8.20 6.98 -2.75
CA ARG A 55 7.56 8.17 -2.17
C ARG A 55 6.77 8.96 -3.22
N HIS A 56 7.33 9.14 -4.42
CA HIS A 56 6.63 9.84 -5.49
C HIS A 56 5.38 9.08 -5.92
N PHE A 57 5.49 7.75 -6.07
CA PHE A 57 4.40 6.86 -6.43
C PHE A 57 3.26 6.92 -5.41
N VAL A 58 3.54 6.67 -4.13
CA VAL A 58 2.49 6.66 -3.09
C VAL A 58 1.86 8.03 -2.87
N LYS A 59 2.62 9.12 -3.07
CA LYS A 59 2.09 10.49 -3.00
C LYS A 59 1.02 10.73 -4.06
N GLY A 60 1.16 10.15 -5.25
CA GLY A 60 0.15 10.21 -6.31
C GLY A 60 -1.18 9.57 -5.91
N HIS A 61 -1.15 8.56 -5.04
CA HIS A 61 -2.35 7.86 -4.53
C HIS A 61 -2.84 8.39 -3.17
N GLY A 62 -2.27 9.49 -2.65
CA GLY A 62 -2.60 9.98 -1.31
C GLY A 62 -2.23 8.98 -0.20
N CYS A 63 -1.23 8.15 -0.43
CA CYS A 63 -0.78 7.11 0.50
C CYS A 63 0.56 7.49 1.13
N VAL A 64 0.81 6.97 2.34
CA VAL A 64 2.10 7.04 3.03
C VAL A 64 2.68 5.63 3.10
N ALA A 65 3.97 5.48 2.77
CA ALA A 65 4.70 4.25 2.97
C ALA A 65 5.46 4.28 4.30
N SER A 66 5.38 3.21 5.08
CA SER A 66 6.14 2.97 6.29
C SER A 66 6.94 1.68 6.14
N PHE A 67 8.23 1.75 6.43
CA PHE A 67 9.11 0.59 6.40
C PHE A 67 9.04 -0.11 7.76
N SER A 68 8.78 -1.41 7.74
CA SER A 68 8.89 -2.33 8.88
C SER A 68 9.95 -3.38 8.57
N ASP A 69 10.32 -4.21 9.55
CA ASP A 69 11.47 -5.12 9.46
C ASP A 69 11.47 -6.02 8.22
N ASP A 70 10.32 -6.57 7.83
CA ASP A 70 10.19 -7.49 6.69
C ASP A 70 9.17 -7.03 5.62
N SER A 71 8.58 -5.85 5.80
CA SER A 71 7.52 -5.38 4.90
C SER A 71 7.42 -3.86 4.84
N ILE A 72 6.89 -3.37 3.73
CA ILE A 72 6.48 -1.98 3.56
C ILE A 72 4.96 -1.90 3.65
N VAL A 73 4.51 -1.09 4.60
CA VAL A 73 3.10 -0.83 4.85
C VAL A 73 2.71 0.46 4.17
N PHE A 74 1.76 0.39 3.25
CA PHE A 74 1.12 1.56 2.66
C PHE A 74 -0.17 1.87 3.41
N ARG A 75 -0.33 3.13 3.81
CA ARG A 75 -1.55 3.62 4.44
C ARG A 75 -2.16 4.70 3.57
N LYS A 76 -3.43 4.54 3.20
CA LYS A 76 -4.16 5.62 2.55
C LYS A 76 -4.45 6.71 3.58
N LEU A 77 -4.02 7.93 3.28
CA LEU A 77 -4.40 9.07 4.08
C LEU A 77 -5.91 9.20 3.98
N VAL A 78 -6.57 9.34 5.13
CA VAL A 78 -7.96 9.74 5.14
C VAL A 78 -7.97 11.12 4.52
N SER A 79 -8.49 11.22 3.29
CA SER A 79 -8.89 12.52 2.80
C SER A 79 -10.04 12.89 3.72
N THR A 80 -9.75 13.61 4.81
CA THR A 80 -10.78 14.46 5.41
C THR A 80 -11.37 15.17 4.21
N PRO A 81 -12.64 14.92 3.82
CA PRO A 81 -13.25 15.80 2.86
C PRO A 81 -13.00 17.20 3.41
N PRO A 82 -12.60 18.20 2.59
CA PRO A 82 -12.75 19.57 3.06
C PRO A 82 -14.17 19.61 3.63
N GLN A 83 -14.32 20.09 4.86
CA GLN A 83 -15.62 20.29 5.46
C GLN A 83 -16.37 21.30 4.58
N SER A 84 -16.87 20.84 3.44
CA SER A 84 -18.03 21.35 2.76
C SER A 84 -19.22 20.68 3.45
N CYS A 85 -19.30 20.84 4.77
CA CYS A 85 -20.58 20.92 5.42
C CYS A 85 -21.08 22.32 5.08
N ILE A 86 -21.65 22.41 3.87
CA ILE A 86 -22.87 23.12 3.54
C ILE A 86 -23.21 24.23 4.55
N GLN A 87 -23.05 25.45 4.05
CA GLN A 87 -23.76 26.65 4.48
C GLN A 87 -25.26 26.36 4.70
N ASN A 88 -25.77 26.86 5.84
CA ASN A 88 -27.12 27.38 6.11
C ASN A 88 -27.94 26.67 7.19
N ILE A 89 -28.81 27.51 7.78
CA ILE A 89 -29.91 27.31 8.75
C ILE A 89 -29.44 27.60 10.19
N GLU A 90 -29.83 28.70 10.86
CA GLU A 90 -30.95 29.65 10.73
C GLU A 90 -30.53 31.05 11.21
#